data_AF-A0A6H1ZUY0-F1
#
_entry.id   AF-A0A6H1ZUY0-F1
#
_cell.length_a   1.000
_cell.length_b   1.000
_cell.length_c   1.000
_cell.angle_alpha   90.00
_cell.angle_beta   90.00
_cell.angle_gamma   90.00
#
_symmetry.space_group_name_H-M   'P 1'
#
loop_
_entity.id
_entity.type
_entity.pdbx_description
1 polymer ?
#
loop_
_entity_poly.entity_id
_entity_poly.type
_entity_poly.pdbx_seq_one_letter_code
_entity_poly.pdbx_strand_id
1 'polypeptide(L)'
;MPLHEYHCKCGARFEKTVPWNRYRVKCACGKMAKRIYTVVGLLNETPGWMQKTLEVIDKDDPRARRLMSEGSRSELKKYMKEKGIRFMEDGEKVITRQDRLREARKEHDRIVREVYDKHREKSRIEINR
;
A
#
# COMPACT_ATOMS: atom_id res chain seq x y z
N MET A 1 -21.54 9.37 -1.36
CA MET A 1 -22.44 10.10 -0.43
C MET A 1 -21.80 10.13 0.94
N PRO A 2 -21.77 11.26 1.66
CA PRO A 2 -21.14 11.36 2.98
C PRO A 2 -21.92 10.60 4.07
N LEU A 3 -21.20 10.16 5.10
CA LEU A 3 -21.80 9.64 6.33
C LEU A 3 -22.10 10.81 7.28
N HIS A 4 -23.31 10.81 7.82
CA HIS A 4 -23.76 11.83 8.77
C HIS A 4 -24.26 11.18 10.05
N GLU A 5 -23.98 11.82 11.19
CA GLU A 5 -24.56 11.42 12.47
C GLU A 5 -25.84 12.24 12.74
N TYR A 6 -26.89 11.54 13.16
CA TYR A 6 -28.18 12.11 13.47
C TYR A 6 -28.54 11.88 14.93
N HIS A 7 -29.17 12.88 15.53
CA HIS A 7 -29.76 12.78 16.86
C HIS A 7 -31.27 13.01 16.79
N CYS A 8 -32.02 12.09 17.37
CA CYS A 8 -33.46 12.18 17.50
C CYS A 8 -33.83 12.63 18.91
N LYS A 9 -34.95 13.36 19.06
CA LYS A 9 -35.49 13.74 20.37
C LYS A 9 -35.89 12.56 21.25
N CYS A 10 -36.01 11.34 20.71
CA CYS A 10 -36.19 10.14 21.53
C CYS A 10 -34.89 9.68 22.23
N GLY A 11 -33.78 10.38 22.05
CA GLY A 11 -32.47 10.04 22.63
C GLY A 11 -31.58 9.25 21.68
N ALA A 12 -32.12 8.64 20.62
CA ALA A 12 -31.33 7.84 19.68
C ALA A 12 -30.29 8.68 18.93
N ARG A 13 -29.07 8.14 18.82
CA ARG A 13 -28.01 8.60 17.91
C ARG A 13 -27.72 7.49 16.91
N PHE A 14 -27.58 7.84 15.65
CA PHE A 14 -27.31 6.87 14.59
C PHE A 14 -26.67 7.53 13.38
N GLU A 15 -25.96 6.73 12.61
CA GLU A 15 -25.28 7.17 11.40
C GLU A 15 -26.10 6.80 10.16
N LYS A 16 -26.08 7.67 9.14
CA LYS A 16 -26.75 7.38 7.87
C LYS A 16 -26.03 8.05 6.70
N THR A 17 -25.78 7.28 5.65
CA THR A 17 -25.24 7.78 4.38
C THR A 17 -26.35 8.43 3.57
N VAL A 18 -26.35 9.76 3.48
CA VAL A 18 -27.36 10.53 2.73
C VAL A 18 -26.70 11.70 1.99
N PRO A 19 -27.38 12.37 1.03
CA PRO A 19 -26.78 13.50 0.32
C PRO A 19 -26.54 14.68 1.28
N TRP A 20 -25.56 15.53 0.94
CA TRP A 20 -25.12 16.67 1.75
C TRP A 20 -26.25 17.63 2.18
N ASN A 21 -27.27 17.78 1.34
CA ASN A 21 -28.43 18.64 1.59
C ASN A 21 -29.49 18.00 2.51
N ARG A 22 -29.30 16.76 2.98
CA ARG A 22 -30.28 16.04 3.79
C ARG A 22 -30.06 16.24 5.29
N TYR A 23 -30.57 17.36 5.81
CA TYR A 23 -30.42 17.75 7.22
C TYR A 23 -31.28 16.95 8.21
N ARG A 24 -32.31 16.25 7.74
CA ARG A 24 -33.22 15.45 8.58
C ARG A 24 -33.54 14.10 7.96
N VAL A 25 -33.62 13.08 8.79
CA VAL A 25 -33.96 11.70 8.40
C VAL A 25 -34.94 11.09 9.41
N LYS A 26 -35.74 10.12 8.98
CA LYS A 26 -36.69 9.43 9.86
C LYS A 26 -35.93 8.50 10.81
N CYS A 27 -36.20 8.64 12.10
CA CYS A 27 -35.74 7.76 13.17
C CYS A 27 -36.64 6.51 13.27
N ALA A 28 -36.13 5.43 13.89
CA ALA A 28 -36.93 4.24 14.17
C ALA A 28 -38.20 4.51 15.01
N CYS A 29 -38.18 5.54 15.88
CA CYS A 29 -39.36 5.98 16.64
C CYS A 29 -40.40 6.76 15.82
N GLY A 30 -40.21 6.87 14.51
CA GLY A 30 -41.12 7.57 13.59
C GLY A 30 -40.90 9.09 13.47
N LYS A 31 -40.20 9.72 14.42
CA LYS A 31 -39.89 11.16 14.41
C LYS A 31 -38.70 11.50 13.51
N MET A 32 -38.56 12.77 13.16
CA MET A 32 -37.41 13.27 12.39
C MET A 32 -36.21 13.52 13.31
N ALA A 33 -35.08 12.89 12.98
CA ALA A 33 -33.78 13.15 13.60
C ALA A 33 -33.05 14.29 12.87
N LYS A 34 -32.34 15.14 13.62
CA LYS A 34 -31.55 16.26 13.08
C LYS A 34 -30.10 15.83 12.95
N ARG A 35 -29.45 16.23 11.84
CA ARG A 35 -28.01 16.05 11.68
C ARG A 35 -27.26 16.84 12.76
N ILE A 36 -26.37 16.16 13.48
CA ILE A 36 -25.55 16.77 14.55
C ILE A 36 -24.09 16.89 14.15
N TYR A 37 -23.58 15.96 13.35
CA TYR A 37 -22.21 16.00 12.85
C TYR A 37 -22.16 15.53 11.40
N THR A 38 -21.28 16.13 10.62
CA THR A 38 -20.96 15.65 9.28
C THR A 38 -19.54 15.11 9.33
N VAL A 39 -19.38 13.79 9.15
CA VAL A 39 -18.06 13.22 8.93
C VAL A 39 -17.68 13.53 7.48
N VAL A 40 -17.03 14.67 7.27
CA VAL A 40 -16.40 15.03 5.99
C VAL A 40 -15.14 14.17 5.83
N GLY A 41 -15.28 12.86 5.66
CA GLY A 41 -14.11 11.99 5.78
C GLY A 41 -14.25 10.55 5.33
N LEU A 42 -15.44 10.06 5.00
CA LEU A 42 -15.59 8.79 4.27
C LEU A 42 -15.66 9.04 2.75
N LEU A 43 -14.84 9.97 2.26
CA LEU A 43 -14.57 10.10 0.83
C LEU A 43 -13.34 9.27 0.53
N ASN A 44 -13.57 8.18 -0.20
CA ASN A 44 -12.65 7.12 -0.60
C ASN A 44 -12.25 6.10 0.48
N GLU A 45 -12.99 4.99 0.49
CA GLU A 45 -12.48 3.70 0.99
C GLU A 45 -11.20 3.25 0.26
N THR A 46 -10.93 3.86 -0.91
CA THR A 46 -9.74 3.68 -1.74
C THR A 46 -8.99 5.01 -1.89
N PRO A 47 -8.19 5.43 -0.90
CA PRO A 47 -7.36 6.64 -1.03
C PRO A 47 -6.42 6.52 -2.23
N GLY A 48 -6.03 7.63 -2.89
CA GLY A 48 -5.27 7.59 -4.14
C GLY A 48 -3.93 6.81 -4.08
N TRP A 49 -3.32 6.70 -2.91
CA TRP A 49 -2.13 5.86 -2.70
C TRP A 49 -2.43 4.35 -2.82
N MET A 50 -3.69 3.93 -2.62
CA MET A 50 -4.12 2.55 -2.73
C MET A 50 -4.06 2.06 -4.17
N GLN A 51 -4.35 2.92 -5.15
CA GLN A 51 -4.16 2.59 -6.57
C GLN A 51 -2.70 2.25 -6.87
N LYS A 52 -1.75 3.07 -6.38
CA LYS A 52 -0.32 2.79 -6.49
C LYS A 52 0.10 1.50 -5.79
N THR A 53 -0.59 1.13 -4.72
CA THR A 53 -0.35 -0.14 -4.00
C THR A 53 -0.80 -1.33 -4.85
N LEU A 54 -1.95 -1.24 -5.52
CA LEU A 54 -2.46 -2.27 -6.42
C LEU A 54 -1.64 -2.41 -7.71
N GLU A 55 -0.92 -1.37 -8.12
CA GLU A 55 0.00 -1.45 -9.27
C GLU A 55 1.22 -2.33 -8.99
N VAL A 56 1.72 -2.32 -7.76
CA VAL A 56 2.96 -3.02 -7.36
C VAL A 56 2.71 -4.34 -6.66
N ILE A 57 1.46 -4.68 -6.36
CA ILE A 57 1.13 -5.95 -5.73
C ILE A 57 1.40 -7.11 -6.70
N ASP A 58 1.82 -8.24 -6.13
CA ASP A 58 2.00 -9.48 -6.88
C ASP A 58 0.65 -9.98 -7.40
N LYS A 59 0.43 -9.84 -8.71
CA LYS A 59 -0.86 -10.16 -9.35
C LYS A 59 -1.10 -11.65 -9.49
N ASP A 60 -0.05 -12.46 -9.40
CA ASP A 60 -0.12 -13.91 -9.48
C ASP A 60 -0.45 -14.54 -8.12
N ASP A 61 -0.37 -13.76 -7.03
CA ASP A 61 -0.74 -14.20 -5.69
C ASP A 61 -2.26 -14.36 -5.56
N PRO A 62 -2.77 -15.59 -5.29
CA PRO A 62 -4.20 -15.82 -5.11
C PRO A 62 -4.83 -15.00 -3.97
N ARG A 63 -4.04 -14.63 -2.95
CA ARG A 63 -4.48 -13.81 -1.81
C ARG A 63 -4.74 -12.37 -2.20
N ALA A 64 -4.07 -11.88 -3.24
CA ALA A 64 -4.25 -10.52 -3.76
C ALA A 64 -5.57 -10.35 -4.52
N ARG A 65 -6.26 -11.43 -4.93
CA ARG A 65 -7.49 -11.34 -5.75
C ARG A 65 -8.59 -10.50 -5.11
N ARG A 66 -8.86 -10.69 -3.82
CA ARG A 66 -9.90 -9.91 -3.10
C ARG A 66 -9.52 -8.45 -2.99
N LEU A 67 -8.25 -8.19 -2.69
CA LEU A 67 -7.70 -6.84 -2.63
C LEU A 67 -7.73 -6.12 -3.99
N MET A 68 -7.42 -6.81 -5.09
CA MET A 68 -7.51 -6.26 -6.44
C MET A 68 -8.96 -6.01 -6.88
N SER A 69 -9.90 -6.85 -6.44
CA SER A 69 -11.33 -6.71 -6.76
C SER A 69 -12.00 -5.57 -6.00
N GLU A 70 -11.80 -5.50 -4.68
CA GLU A 70 -12.52 -4.57 -3.80
C GLU A 70 -11.73 -3.28 -3.54
N GLY A 71 -10.40 -3.31 -3.64
CA GLY A 71 -9.55 -2.12 -3.50
C GLY A 71 -9.72 -1.39 -2.16
N SER A 72 -9.99 -2.13 -1.07
CA SER A 72 -10.29 -1.55 0.24
C SER A 72 -9.12 -1.65 1.22
N ARG A 73 -9.04 -0.70 2.16
CA ARG A 73 -8.05 -0.72 3.26
C ARG A 73 -8.12 -1.96 4.13
N SER A 74 -9.32 -2.52 4.31
CA SER A 74 -9.53 -3.72 5.11
C SER A 74 -8.92 -4.95 4.45
N GLU A 75 -9.13 -5.10 3.14
CA GLU A 75 -8.50 -6.18 2.37
C GLU A 75 -6.99 -6.00 2.28
N LEU A 76 -6.48 -4.77 2.21
CA LEU A 76 -5.03 -4.53 2.25
C LEU A 76 -4.41 -5.01 3.55
N LYS A 77 -5.03 -4.71 4.70
CA LYS A 77 -4.56 -5.16 6.00
C LYS A 77 -4.56 -6.68 6.12
N LYS A 78 -5.60 -7.35 5.61
CA LYS A 78 -5.67 -8.82 5.58
C LYS A 78 -4.55 -9.40 4.72
N TYR A 79 -4.39 -8.89 3.50
CA TYR A 79 -3.33 -9.29 2.59
C TYR A 79 -1.94 -9.14 3.23
N MET A 80 -1.64 -7.98 3.81
CA MET A 80 -0.37 -7.73 4.50
C MET A 80 -0.13 -8.74 5.64
N LYS A 81 -1.16 -9.03 6.44
CA LYS A 81 -1.08 -10.01 7.52
C LYS A 81 -0.80 -11.43 7.00
N GLU A 82 -1.50 -11.86 5.95
CA GLU A 82 -1.34 -13.19 5.36
C GLU A 82 0.02 -13.38 4.68
N LYS A 83 0.56 -12.32 4.06
CA LYS A 83 1.91 -12.33 3.46
C LYS A 83 3.03 -12.10 4.49
N GLY A 84 2.70 -11.77 5.75
CA GLY A 84 3.69 -11.40 6.76
C GLY A 84 4.41 -10.08 6.44
N ILE A 85 3.78 -9.20 5.66
CA ILE A 85 4.32 -7.87 5.35
C ILE A 85 4.09 -6.97 6.56
N ARG A 86 5.17 -6.50 7.15
CA ARG A 86 5.15 -5.48 8.21
C ARG A 86 5.48 -4.10 7.64
N PHE A 87 5.18 -3.08 8.43
CA PHE A 87 5.68 -1.75 8.15
C PHE A 87 7.20 -1.70 8.37
N MET A 88 7.81 -0.76 7.66
CA MET A 88 9.21 -0.42 7.83
C MET A 88 9.43 0.16 9.23
N GLU A 89 10.47 -0.30 9.91
CA GLU A 89 10.88 0.19 11.22
C GLU A 89 11.77 1.42 11.09
N ASP A 90 11.86 2.23 12.15
CA ASP A 90 12.70 3.42 12.16
C ASP A 90 14.18 3.03 11.97
N GLY A 91 14.82 3.64 10.97
CA GLY A 91 16.21 3.36 10.59
C GLY A 91 16.39 2.35 9.47
N GLU A 92 15.33 1.63 9.07
CA GLU A 92 15.35 0.80 7.87
C GLU A 92 15.39 1.69 6.62
N LYS A 93 16.28 1.38 5.68
CA LYS A 93 16.43 2.13 4.43
C LYS A 93 15.73 1.41 3.29
N VAL A 94 14.90 2.14 2.54
CA VAL A 94 14.40 1.67 1.25
C VAL A 94 15.60 1.51 0.30
N ILE A 95 15.91 0.28 -0.09
CA ILE A 95 16.92 0.01 -1.11
C ILE A 95 16.35 0.48 -2.45
N THR A 96 16.91 1.55 -2.99
CA THR A 96 16.46 2.10 -4.28
C THR A 96 17.00 1.27 -5.44
N ARG A 97 16.42 1.46 -6.63
CA ARG A 97 16.97 0.88 -7.87
C ARG A 97 18.43 1.30 -8.09
N GLN A 98 18.77 2.55 -7.78
CA GLN A 98 20.14 3.06 -7.95
C GLN A 98 21.12 2.36 -7.01
N ASP A 99 20.71 2.05 -5.78
CA ASP A 99 21.54 1.30 -4.84
C ASP A 99 21.83 -0.12 -5.36
N ARG A 100 20.80 -0.81 -5.86
CA ARG A 100 20.96 -2.14 -6.48
C ARG A 100 21.90 -2.09 -7.69
N LEU A 101 21.75 -1.08 -8.55
CA LEU A 101 22.63 -0.90 -9.71
C LEU A 101 24.08 -0.60 -9.30
N ARG A 102 24.27 0.16 -8.23
CA ARG A 102 25.60 0.46 -7.69
C ARG A 102 26.28 -0.80 -7.15
N GLU A 103 25.54 -1.65 -6.43
CA GLU A 103 26.05 -2.94 -5.96
C GLU A 103 26.36 -3.90 -7.11
N ALA A 104 25.43 -4.04 -8.08
CA ALA A 104 25.65 -4.85 -9.27
C ALA A 104 26.88 -4.40 -10.08
N ARG A 105 27.13 -3.08 -10.15
CA ARG A 105 28.33 -2.53 -10.80
C ARG A 105 29.61 -2.88 -10.05
N LYS A 106 29.62 -2.81 -8.71
CA LYS A 106 30.78 -3.22 -7.91
C LYS A 106 31.10 -4.70 -8.12
N GLU A 107 30.07 -5.53 -8.17
CA GLU A 107 30.20 -6.96 -8.45
C GLU A 107 30.78 -7.21 -9.84
N HIS A 108 30.23 -6.56 -10.86
CA HIS A 108 30.76 -6.60 -12.22
C HIS A 108 32.25 -6.20 -12.27
N ASP A 109 32.62 -5.09 -11.64
CA ASP A 109 34.01 -4.61 -11.62
C ASP A 109 34.97 -5.57 -10.89
N ARG A 110 34.47 -6.34 -9.90
CA ARG A 110 35.22 -7.40 -9.25
C ARG A 110 35.48 -8.56 -10.20
N ILE A 111 34.43 -9.06 -10.85
CA ILE A 111 34.52 -10.17 -11.81
C ILE A 111 35.47 -9.81 -12.96
N VAL A 112 35.34 -8.59 -13.50
CA VAL A 112 36.22 -8.12 -14.58
C VAL A 112 37.68 -8.14 -14.15
N ARG A 113 38.00 -7.66 -12.95
CA ARG A 113 39.37 -7.72 -12.41
C ARG A 113 39.88 -9.15 -12.30
N GLU A 114 39.10 -10.06 -11.74
CA GLU A 114 39.50 -11.47 -11.62
C GLU A 114 39.77 -12.13 -12.98
N VAL A 115 38.97 -11.82 -14.00
CA VAL A 115 39.18 -12.32 -15.37
C VAL A 115 40.49 -11.78 -15.96
N TYR A 116 40.74 -10.47 -15.80
CA TYR A 116 41.97 -9.85 -16.29
C TYR A 116 43.22 -10.39 -15.60
N ASP A 117 43.18 -10.57 -14.27
CA ASP A 117 44.32 -11.11 -13.51
C ASP A 117 44.65 -12.55 -13.93
N LYS A 118 43.63 -13.41 -14.09
CA LYS A 118 43.78 -14.77 -14.60
C LYS A 118 44.37 -14.80 -16.01
N HIS A 119 43.93 -13.89 -16.88
CA HIS A 119 44.46 -13.80 -18.24
C HIS A 119 45.93 -13.37 -18.24
N ARG A 120 46.28 -12.36 -17.45
CA ARG A 120 47.66 -11.87 -17.30
C ARG A 120 48.60 -12.95 -16.77
N GLU A 121 48.14 -13.74 -15.80
CA GLU A 121 48.92 -14.83 -15.23
C GLU A 121 49.20 -15.93 -16.26
N LYS A 122 48.19 -16.32 -17.05
CA LYS A 122 48.39 -17.25 -18.19
C LYS A 122 49.40 -16.73 -19.20
N SER A 123 49.28 -15.48 -19.63
CA SER A 123 50.20 -14.91 -20.62
C SER A 123 51.64 -14.77 -20.09
N ARG A 124 51.85 -14.56 -18.78
CA ARG A 124 53.20 -14.56 -18.17
C ARG A 124 53.85 -15.94 -18.19
N ILE A 125 53.06 -17.01 -18.10
CA ILE A 125 53.56 -18.39 -18.15
C ILE A 125 53.94 -18.77 -19.59
N GLU A 126 53.18 -18.32 -20.59
CA GLU A 126 53.43 -18.60 -22.01
C GLU A 126 54.68 -17.91 -22.56
N ILE A 127 55.06 -16.73 -22.06
CA ILE A 127 56.25 -15.99 -22.50
C ILE A 127 57.56 -16.58 -21.92
N ASN A 128 57.48 -17.26 -20.78
CA ASN A 128 58.65 -17.84 -20.08
C ASN A 128 58.89 -19.33 -20.42
N ARG A 129 58.23 -19.85 -21.45
CA ARG A 129 58.30 -21.25 -21.89
C ARG A 129 58.87 -21.34 -23.30
#